data_AF-A0A8H4WR85-F1
#
_entry.id   AF-A0A8H4WR85-F1
#
_cell.length_a   1.000
_cell.length_b   1.000
_cell.length_c   1.000
_cell.angle_alpha   90.00
_cell.angle_beta   90.00
_cell.angle_gamma   90.00
#
_symmetry.space_group_name_H-M   'P 1'
#
loop_
_entity.id
_entity.type
_entity.pdbx_description
1 polymer ?
#
loop_
_entity_poly.entity_id
_entity_poly.type
_entity_poly.pdbx_seq_one_letter_code
_entity_poly.pdbx_strand_id
1 'polypeptide(L)'
;MPPTRIEVLHATMVDPTMVDPTPLSAPLVFEFIGRTSRYHFLKATYLTGGLQTITGMLEAVGAVDGIGLGRPICDGFELPNKLLNLEAGSAIKSLIDKDDFALSAIAARTQIRLVSQGKDPLDLSQPANSTKFKALMQKWIQNRSLDKEHHMYGYVDIMDAGSEARSML
;
A
#
# COMPACT_ATOMS: atom_id res chain seq x y z
N MET A 1 -24.54 19.10 31.12
CA MET A 1 -23.16 18.67 30.86
C MET A 1 -22.88 18.94 29.39
N PRO A 2 -21.93 19.82 29.03
CA PRO A 2 -21.65 20.12 27.63
C PRO A 2 -20.92 18.94 26.97
N PRO A 3 -21.06 18.73 25.64
CA PRO A 3 -20.38 17.65 24.95
C PRO A 3 -18.87 17.95 24.84
N THR A 4 -18.06 16.98 25.24
CA THR A 4 -16.61 17.01 25.21
C THR A 4 -16.11 17.13 23.77
N ARG A 5 -15.47 18.25 23.47
CA ARG A 5 -14.79 18.54 22.20
C ARG A 5 -13.64 17.55 22.02
N ILE A 6 -13.69 16.73 20.97
CA ILE A 6 -12.54 15.90 20.55
C ILE A 6 -11.51 16.86 19.97
N GLU A 7 -10.38 17.01 20.66
CA GLU A 7 -9.22 17.73 20.12
C GLU A 7 -8.63 16.91 18.98
N VAL A 8 -8.56 17.54 17.81
CA VAL A 8 -7.84 17.02 16.65
C VAL A 8 -6.36 17.04 17.03
N LEU A 9 -5.81 15.88 17.38
CA LEU A 9 -4.38 15.66 17.50
C LEU A 9 -3.76 16.06 16.15
N HIS A 10 -3.11 17.22 16.14
CA HIS A 10 -2.25 17.66 15.07
C HIS A 10 -1.33 16.49 14.71
N ALA A 11 -1.40 16.02 13.46
CA ALA A 11 -0.35 15.20 12.89
C ALA A 11 0.95 15.99 13.07
N THR A 12 1.85 15.50 13.91
CA THR A 12 3.18 16.07 14.06
C THR A 12 3.86 15.89 12.72
N MET A 13 3.86 16.95 11.90
CA MET A 13 4.68 17.01 10.71
C MET A 13 6.12 16.76 11.15
N VAL A 14 6.74 15.73 10.59
CA VAL A 14 8.18 15.50 10.73
C VAL A 14 8.86 16.79 10.29
N ASP A 15 9.73 17.33 11.15
CA ASP A 15 10.47 18.56 10.87
C ASP A 15 11.15 18.44 9.49
N PRO A 16 10.80 19.32 8.53
CA PRO A 16 11.33 19.25 7.17
C PRO A 16 12.85 19.45 7.11
N THR A 17 13.49 19.89 8.20
CA THR A 17 14.95 20.01 8.30
C THR A 17 15.66 18.69 8.59
N MET A 18 14.93 17.62 8.95
CA MET A 18 15.49 16.31 9.29
C MET A 18 15.47 15.28 8.14
N VAL A 19 14.87 15.62 6.99
CA VAL A 19 14.79 14.73 5.83
C VAL A 19 15.34 15.47 4.63
N ASP A 20 16.44 14.99 4.05
CA ASP A 20 16.99 15.52 2.80
C ASP A 20 15.93 15.41 1.68
N PRO A 21 15.39 16.54 1.16
CA PRO A 21 14.34 16.54 0.14
C PRO A 21 14.93 16.49 -1.28
N THR A 22 16.26 16.53 -1.41
CA THR A 22 16.98 16.50 -2.69
C THR A 22 16.59 15.31 -3.58
N PRO A 23 16.45 14.05 -3.08
CA PRO A 23 16.05 12.93 -3.93
C PRO A 23 14.59 12.97 -4.41
N LEU A 24 13.72 13.77 -3.78
CA LEU A 24 12.30 13.94 -4.18
C LEU A 24 12.11 15.07 -5.20
N SER A 25 13.05 16.01 -5.26
CA SER A 25 13.05 17.16 -6.16
C SER A 25 13.76 16.87 -7.49
N ALA A 26 14.43 15.72 -7.59
CA ALA A 26 15.07 15.30 -8.83
C ALA A 26 13.98 14.92 -9.84
N PRO A 27 14.04 15.43 -11.09
CA PRO A 27 13.15 14.99 -12.14
C PRO A 27 13.26 13.46 -12.28
N LEU A 28 12.14 12.75 -12.15
CA LEU A 28 12.12 11.33 -12.45
C LEU A 28 12.39 11.16 -13.94
N VAL A 29 13.62 10.79 -14.30
CA VAL A 29 14.01 10.54 -15.69
C VAL A 29 13.40 9.22 -16.13
N PHE A 30 12.22 9.29 -16.75
CA PHE A 30 11.57 8.14 -17.35
C PHE A 30 12.02 7.96 -18.81
N GLU A 31 13.17 7.32 -19.04
CA GLU A 31 13.69 7.04 -20.40
C GLU A 31 12.68 6.33 -21.31
N PHE A 32 11.75 5.56 -20.72
CA PHE A 32 10.74 4.81 -21.45
C PHE A 32 9.52 5.68 -21.85
N ILE A 33 9.11 6.64 -21.01
CA ILE A 33 7.90 7.46 -21.25
C ILE A 33 8.10 8.37 -22.46
N GLY A 34 9.29 8.95 -22.64
CA GLY A 34 9.61 9.78 -23.81
C GLY A 34 9.55 9.05 -25.16
N ARG A 35 9.53 7.71 -25.16
CA ARG A 35 9.48 6.88 -26.38
C ARG A 35 8.06 6.46 -26.77
N THR A 36 7.19 6.19 -25.80
CA THR A 36 5.79 5.76 -26.05
C THR A 36 4.82 6.95 -26.14
N SER A 37 5.14 8.08 -25.51
CA SER A 37 4.33 9.31 -25.51
C SER A 37 4.18 10.00 -26.87
N ARG A 38 4.94 9.62 -27.88
CA ARG A 38 4.84 10.24 -29.22
C ARG A 38 3.54 9.89 -29.97
N TYR A 39 2.72 8.98 -29.44
CA TYR A 39 1.51 8.46 -30.11
C TYR A 39 0.23 8.58 -29.27
N HIS A 40 0.18 9.46 -28.25
CA HIS A 40 -1.04 9.69 -27.44
C HIS A 40 -2.30 9.96 -28.26
N PHE A 41 -2.15 10.50 -29.48
CA PHE A 41 -3.27 10.74 -30.39
C PHE A 41 -3.99 9.45 -30.86
N LEU A 42 -3.32 8.29 -30.83
CA LEU A 42 -3.88 7.03 -31.35
C LEU A 42 -4.25 6.04 -30.25
N LYS A 43 -3.61 6.10 -29.08
CA LYS A 43 -3.81 5.15 -27.97
C LYS A 43 -3.55 5.84 -26.63
N ALA A 44 -4.44 5.58 -25.66
CA ALA A 44 -4.24 6.01 -24.29
C ALA A 44 -3.04 5.29 -23.66
N THR A 45 -2.14 6.03 -23.02
CA THR A 45 -0.98 5.53 -22.30
C THR A 45 -1.24 5.59 -20.80
N TYR A 46 -0.83 4.54 -20.09
CA TYR A 46 -0.93 4.47 -18.64
C TYR A 46 0.42 4.14 -18.04
N LEU A 47 0.84 4.90 -17.03
CA LEU A 47 2.05 4.61 -16.27
C LEU A 47 1.69 3.85 -15.00
N THR A 48 2.37 2.73 -14.74
CA THR A 48 2.17 1.95 -13.52
C THR A 48 3.49 1.65 -12.84
N GLY A 49 3.50 1.68 -11.51
CA GLY A 49 4.67 1.31 -10.70
C GLY A 49 5.44 2.50 -10.14
N GLY A 50 5.95 2.37 -8.92
CA GLY A 50 6.78 3.38 -8.25
C GLY A 50 6.06 4.61 -7.69
N LEU A 51 4.85 4.91 -8.18
CA LEU A 51 4.08 6.09 -7.78
C LEU A 51 3.58 6.00 -6.32
N GLN A 52 4.03 6.95 -5.48
CA GLN A 52 3.70 6.98 -4.06
C GLN A 52 3.30 8.36 -3.53
N THR A 53 3.78 9.43 -4.15
CA THR A 53 3.50 10.81 -3.74
C THR A 53 2.61 11.49 -4.78
N ILE A 54 1.79 12.44 -4.33
CA ILE A 54 0.94 13.22 -5.23
C ILE A 54 1.77 13.97 -6.27
N THR A 55 2.95 14.48 -5.90
CA THR A 55 3.86 15.16 -6.83
C THR A 55 4.30 14.21 -7.95
N GLY A 56 4.79 13.01 -7.62
CA GLY A 56 5.19 12.04 -8.64
C GLY A 56 4.02 11.54 -9.50
N MET A 57 2.82 11.47 -8.92
CA MET A 57 1.59 11.17 -9.66
C MET A 57 1.21 12.28 -10.64
N LEU A 58 1.28 13.55 -10.22
CA LEU A 58 0.99 14.71 -11.06
C LEU A 58 2.00 14.87 -12.19
N GLU A 59 3.29 14.67 -11.90
CA GLU A 59 4.36 14.66 -12.92
C GLU A 59 4.10 13.57 -13.97
N ALA A 60 3.71 12.37 -13.54
CA ALA A 60 3.37 11.28 -14.44
C ALA A 60 2.16 11.61 -15.32
N VAL A 61 1.06 12.11 -14.74
CA VAL A 61 -0.15 12.51 -15.49
C VAL A 61 0.14 13.66 -16.46
N GLY A 62 1.16 14.50 -16.20
CA GLY A 62 1.64 15.48 -17.17
C GLY A 62 2.23 14.87 -18.46
N ALA A 63 2.58 13.58 -18.43
CA ALA A 63 3.25 12.89 -19.52
C ALA A 63 2.46 11.70 -20.12
N VAL A 64 1.43 11.18 -19.43
CA VAL A 64 0.60 10.04 -19.86
C VAL A 64 -0.88 10.30 -19.60
N ASP A 65 -1.77 9.59 -20.28
CA ASP A 65 -3.23 9.78 -20.14
C ASP A 65 -3.77 9.34 -18.77
N GLY A 66 -3.04 8.47 -18.07
CA GLY A 66 -3.41 8.06 -16.72
C GLY A 66 -2.32 7.30 -15.99
N ILE A 67 -2.58 7.03 -14.71
CA ILE A 67 -1.67 6.27 -13.86
C ILE A 67 -2.39 5.09 -13.22
N GLY A 68 -1.64 4.00 -12.98
CA GLY A 68 -2.09 2.83 -12.25
C GLY A 68 -1.39 2.72 -10.90
N LEU A 69 -2.18 2.59 -9.85
CA LEU A 69 -1.73 2.40 -8.48
C LEU A 69 -2.05 0.96 -8.03
N GLY A 70 -1.03 0.22 -7.61
CA GLY A 70 -1.15 -1.18 -7.18
C GLY A 70 -0.88 -1.35 -5.68
N ARG A 71 0.32 -1.84 -5.35
CA ARG A 71 0.77 -2.07 -3.97
C ARG A 71 0.48 -0.91 -3.00
N PRO A 72 0.71 0.37 -3.36
CA PRO A 72 0.44 1.50 -2.45
C PRO A 72 -1.03 1.65 -2.02
N ILE A 73 -1.99 1.19 -2.84
CA ILE A 73 -3.43 1.22 -2.51
C ILE A 73 -3.80 0.12 -1.53
N CYS A 74 -3.06 -0.99 -1.53
CA CYS A 74 -3.38 -2.12 -0.67
C CYS A 74 -3.16 -1.79 0.81
N ASP A 75 -2.26 -0.86 1.14
CA ASP A 75 -2.07 -0.41 2.52
C ASP A 75 -3.07 0.70 2.94
N GLY A 76 -3.73 1.35 1.97
CA GLY A 76 -4.73 2.40 2.21
C GLY A 76 -5.73 2.45 1.06
N PHE A 77 -6.82 1.69 1.17
CA PHE A 77 -7.83 1.53 0.12
C PHE A 77 -8.60 2.83 -0.15
N GLU A 78 -8.64 3.72 0.83
CA GLU A 78 -9.24 5.04 0.74
C GLU A 78 -8.32 6.09 0.09
N LEU A 79 -7.05 5.75 -0.19
CA LEU A 79 -6.08 6.66 -0.78
C LEU A 79 -6.60 7.34 -2.07
N PRO A 80 -7.27 6.65 -3.02
CA PRO A 80 -7.79 7.30 -4.22
C PRO A 80 -8.80 8.41 -3.90
N ASN A 81 -9.71 8.17 -2.96
CA ASN A 81 -10.69 9.16 -2.53
C ASN A 81 -10.01 10.32 -1.82
N LYS A 82 -9.05 10.03 -0.92
CA LYS A 82 -8.28 11.08 -0.22
C LYS A 82 -7.45 11.93 -1.19
N LEU A 83 -6.89 11.34 -2.25
CA LEU A 83 -6.17 12.10 -3.29
C LEU A 83 -7.13 13.03 -4.06
N LEU A 84 -8.31 12.54 -4.45
CA LEU A 84 -9.32 13.33 -5.16
C LEU A 84 -9.87 14.49 -4.30
N ASN A 85 -9.99 14.27 -2.98
CA ASN A 85 -10.43 15.29 -2.03
C ASN A 85 -9.31 16.18 -1.50
N LEU A 86 -8.06 15.98 -1.96
CA LEU A 86 -6.87 16.70 -1.47
C LEU A 86 -6.59 16.52 0.04
N GLU A 87 -7.00 15.38 0.60
CA GLU A 87 -6.84 15.00 2.01
C GLU A 87 -5.54 14.20 2.27
N ALA A 88 -4.86 13.71 1.22
CA ALA A 88 -3.61 12.99 1.33
C ALA A 88 -2.57 13.45 0.30
N GLY A 89 -1.31 13.59 0.74
CA GLY A 89 -0.18 13.90 -0.13
C GLY A 89 0.62 12.69 -0.61
N SER A 90 0.41 11.51 0.00
CA SER A 90 1.13 10.28 -0.35
C SER A 90 0.40 9.04 0.13
N ALA A 91 0.83 7.88 -0.38
CA ALA A 91 0.50 6.58 0.19
C ALA A 91 1.07 6.41 1.60
N ILE A 92 0.47 5.50 2.37
CA ILE A 92 0.94 5.13 3.71
C ILE A 92 2.37 4.58 3.63
N LYS A 93 3.23 5.04 4.54
CA LYS A 93 4.61 4.55 4.66
C LYS A 93 4.63 3.25 5.46
N SER A 94 4.35 2.14 4.78
CA SER A 94 4.46 0.79 5.34
C SER A 94 5.89 0.48 5.84
N LEU A 95 5.99 -0.29 6.92
CA LEU A 95 7.26 -0.85 7.43
C LEU A 95 7.72 -2.10 6.67
N ILE A 96 6.93 -2.54 5.68
CA ILE A 96 7.34 -3.58 4.76
C ILE A 96 8.24 -2.97 3.68
N ASP A 97 9.41 -3.59 3.49
CA ASP A 97 10.34 -3.19 2.44
C ASP A 97 9.68 -3.36 1.07
N LYS A 98 9.73 -2.30 0.27
CA LYS A 98 9.09 -2.19 -1.04
C LYS A 98 9.94 -2.83 -2.14
N ASP A 99 11.25 -2.87 -1.92
CA ASP A 99 12.23 -3.47 -2.83
C ASP A 99 12.27 -4.99 -2.66
N ASP A 100 11.86 -5.50 -1.50
CA ASP A 100 11.46 -6.90 -1.35
C ASP A 100 10.11 -7.14 -2.04
N PHE A 101 10.20 -7.45 -3.34
CA PHE A 101 9.03 -7.74 -4.16
C PHE A 101 8.17 -8.88 -3.60
N ALA A 102 8.79 -9.95 -3.10
CA ALA A 102 8.06 -11.12 -2.63
C ALA A 102 7.27 -10.79 -1.35
N LEU A 103 7.93 -10.15 -0.38
CA LEU A 103 7.30 -9.75 0.87
C LEU A 103 6.21 -8.70 0.66
N SER A 104 6.50 -7.65 -0.12
CA SER A 104 5.54 -6.59 -0.40
C SER A 104 4.33 -7.10 -1.21
N ALA A 105 4.51 -8.09 -2.08
CA ALA A 105 3.39 -8.74 -2.77
C ALA A 105 2.52 -9.55 -1.80
N ILE A 106 3.11 -10.34 -0.91
CA ILE A 106 2.36 -11.10 0.10
C ILE A 106 1.60 -10.13 1.02
N ALA A 107 2.22 -9.03 1.45
CA ALA A 107 1.56 -8.00 2.25
C ALA A 107 0.34 -7.42 1.52
N ALA A 108 0.52 -6.91 0.29
CA ALA A 108 -0.57 -6.34 -0.50
C ALA A 108 -1.74 -7.32 -0.72
N ARG A 109 -1.43 -8.58 -1.03
CA ARG A 109 -2.44 -9.63 -1.23
C ARG A 109 -3.15 -10.02 0.07
N THR A 110 -2.45 -9.95 1.20
CA THR A 110 -3.03 -10.12 2.54
C THR A 110 -4.03 -9.01 2.85
N GLN A 111 -3.71 -7.77 2.51
CA GLN A 111 -4.64 -6.64 2.68
C GLN A 111 -5.92 -6.82 1.85
N ILE A 112 -5.79 -7.21 0.58
CA ILE A 112 -6.94 -7.53 -0.29
C ILE A 112 -7.79 -8.64 0.33
N ARG A 113 -7.15 -9.67 0.91
CA ARG A 113 -7.85 -10.75 1.61
C ARG A 113 -8.65 -10.25 2.81
N LEU A 114 -8.08 -9.36 3.63
CA LEU A 114 -8.78 -8.77 4.78
C LEU A 114 -10.03 -8.01 4.35
N VAL A 115 -9.88 -7.12 3.37
CA VAL A 115 -11.01 -6.34 2.85
C VAL A 115 -12.05 -7.25 2.20
N SER A 116 -11.63 -8.32 1.51
CA SER A 116 -12.57 -9.31 0.95
C SER A 116 -13.40 -10.05 2.01
N GLN A 117 -12.91 -10.11 3.25
CA GLN A 117 -13.62 -10.68 4.40
C GLN A 117 -14.45 -9.63 5.16
N GLY A 118 -14.54 -8.39 4.65
CA GLY A 118 -15.21 -7.28 5.32
C GLY A 118 -14.47 -6.73 6.54
N LYS A 119 -13.16 -7.03 6.67
CA LYS A 119 -12.30 -6.48 7.72
C LYS A 119 -11.56 -5.25 7.22
N ASP A 120 -11.21 -4.36 8.14
CA ASP A 120 -10.34 -3.24 7.83
C ASP A 120 -8.93 -3.71 7.46
N PRO A 121 -8.23 -3.01 6.55
CA PRO A 121 -6.82 -3.24 6.27
C PRO A 121 -5.98 -3.12 7.55
N LEU A 122 -4.94 -3.94 7.64
CA LEU A 122 -3.99 -3.88 8.75
C LEU A 122 -3.03 -2.71 8.54
N ASP A 123 -2.96 -1.75 9.47
CA ASP A 123 -1.99 -0.66 9.36
C ASP A 123 -0.55 -1.18 9.57
N LEU A 124 0.16 -1.42 8.47
CA LEU A 124 1.55 -1.91 8.44
C LEU A 124 2.59 -0.81 8.67
N SER A 125 2.17 0.45 8.87
CA SER A 125 3.07 1.49 9.38
C SER A 125 3.34 1.33 10.89
N GLN A 126 2.51 0.54 11.60
CA GLN A 126 2.68 0.26 13.02
C GLN A 126 3.62 -0.94 13.27
N PRO A 127 4.65 -0.81 14.12
CA PRO A 127 5.60 -1.88 14.39
C PRO A 127 4.96 -3.16 14.96
N ALA A 128 3.94 -3.02 15.82
CA ALA A 128 3.22 -4.15 16.40
C ALA A 128 2.49 -4.97 15.33
N ASN A 129 1.81 -4.28 14.41
CA ASN A 129 1.09 -4.90 13.30
C ASN A 129 2.04 -5.54 12.29
N SER A 130 3.15 -4.88 11.96
CA SER A 130 4.18 -5.43 11.07
C SER A 130 4.81 -6.69 11.65
N THR A 131 5.09 -6.71 12.96
CA THR A 131 5.59 -7.90 13.67
C THR A 131 4.57 -9.03 13.66
N LYS A 132 3.31 -8.74 13.98
CA LYS A 132 2.21 -9.71 13.93
C LYS A 132 2.05 -10.30 12.53
N PHE A 133 2.05 -9.46 11.50
CA PHE A 133 1.97 -9.89 10.10
C PHE A 133 3.12 -10.82 9.73
N LYS A 134 4.38 -10.46 10.04
CA LYS A 134 5.56 -11.30 9.71
C LYS A 134 5.49 -12.67 10.38
N ALA A 135 5.07 -12.75 11.64
CA ALA A 135 4.91 -14.01 12.35
C ALA A 135 3.82 -14.90 11.74
N LEU A 136 2.65 -14.32 11.42
CA LEU A 136 1.56 -15.05 10.77
C LEU A 136 1.92 -15.48 9.34
N MET A 137 2.65 -14.63 8.61
CA MET A 137 3.16 -14.94 7.29
C MET A 137 4.09 -16.14 7.32
N GLN A 138 5.03 -16.20 8.27
CA GLN A 138 5.93 -17.35 8.43
C GLN A 138 5.15 -18.64 8.66
N LYS A 139 4.16 -18.62 9.56
CA LYS A 139 3.26 -19.77 9.78
C LYS A 139 2.49 -20.17 8.52
N TRP A 140 1.95 -19.19 7.80
CA TRP A 140 1.22 -19.44 6.56
C TRP A 140 2.12 -20.04 5.46
N ILE A 141 3.36 -19.55 5.30
CA ILE A 141 4.34 -20.13 4.36
C ILE A 141 4.66 -21.58 4.75
N GLN A 142 4.88 -21.86 6.05
CA GLN A 142 5.15 -23.20 6.55
C GLN A 142 3.97 -24.14 6.27
N ASN A 143 2.75 -23.75 6.63
CA ASN A 143 1.56 -24.56 6.40
C ASN A 143 1.36 -24.83 4.91
N ARG A 144 1.56 -23.81 4.05
CA ARG A 144 1.46 -23.96 2.59
C ARG A 144 2.51 -24.91 2.02
N SER A 145 3.70 -25.02 2.64
CA SER A 145 4.72 -25.98 2.24
C SER A 145 4.41 -27.41 2.67
N LEU A 146 3.62 -27.58 3.73
CA LEU A 146 3.20 -28.89 4.27
C LEU A 146 1.89 -29.39 3.63
N ASP A 147 1.13 -28.50 2.99
CA ASP A 147 -0.14 -28.82 2.34
C ASP A 147 0.06 -29.55 1.00
N LYS A 148 0.18 -30.89 1.10
CA LYS A 148 0.30 -31.79 -0.05
C LYS A 148 -1.01 -32.01 -0.80
N GLU A 149 -2.13 -31.72 -0.16
CA GLU A 149 -3.47 -31.96 -0.70
C GLU A 149 -4.09 -30.71 -1.36
N HIS A 150 -3.39 -29.58 -1.29
CA HIS A 150 -3.75 -28.30 -1.91
C HIS A 150 -5.05 -27.68 -1.38
N HIS A 151 -5.36 -27.87 -0.10
CA HIS A 151 -6.52 -27.27 0.55
C HIS A 151 -6.31 -25.80 0.93
N MET A 152 -5.07 -25.35 1.06
CA MET A 152 -4.75 -23.96 1.35
C MET A 152 -4.93 -23.06 0.13
N TYR A 153 -5.69 -21.98 0.32
CA TYR A 153 -5.92 -20.95 -0.69
C TYR A 153 -5.72 -19.55 -0.11
N GLY A 154 -5.64 -18.55 -0.99
CA GLY A 154 -5.53 -17.15 -0.58
C GLY A 154 -4.15 -16.78 -0.03
N TYR A 155 -4.15 -15.98 1.05
CA TYR A 155 -2.98 -15.33 1.67
C TYR A 155 -3.09 -15.36 3.20
N VAL A 156 -2.14 -14.73 3.87
CA VAL A 156 -1.99 -14.77 5.34
C VAL A 156 -3.31 -14.40 6.02
N ASP A 157 -3.86 -15.30 6.83
CA ASP A 157 -5.03 -14.99 7.64
C ASP A 157 -4.60 -14.20 8.89
N ILE A 158 -5.03 -12.94 8.97
CA ILE A 158 -4.87 -12.15 10.20
C ILE A 158 -6.01 -12.50 11.13
N MET A 159 -5.68 -13.37 12.09
CA MET A 159 -6.58 -13.78 13.15
C MET A 159 -6.54 -12.77 14.30
N ASP A 160 -7.70 -12.48 14.86
CA ASP A 160 -7.80 -11.87 16.18
C ASP A 160 -7.72 -13.00 17.22
N ALA A 161 -7.34 -12.67 18.45
CA ALA A 161 -7.08 -13.65 19.50
C ALA A 161 -8.23 -14.64 19.79
N GLY A 162 -9.44 -14.42 19.24
CA GLY A 162 -10.60 -15.30 19.36
C GLY A 162 -10.95 -16.16 18.13
N SER A 163 -10.23 -16.08 17.00
CA SER A 163 -10.63 -16.76 15.75
C SER A 163 -9.88 -18.05 15.42
N GLU A 164 -8.94 -18.50 16.26
CA GLU A 164 -8.16 -19.74 16.03
C GLU A 164 -9.06 -20.98 15.86
N ALA A 165 -10.27 -20.97 16.43
CA ALA A 165 -11.20 -22.11 16.41
C ALA A 165 -11.91 -22.36 15.06
N ARG A 166 -11.89 -21.42 14.11
CA ARG A 166 -12.65 -21.55 12.84
C ARG A 166 -11.80 -21.95 11.62
N SER A 167 -10.47 -21.96 11.77
CA SER A 167 -9.54 -22.25 10.66
C SER A 167 -9.06 -23.70 10.62
N MET A 168 -9.54 -24.56 11.52
CA MET A 168 -9.20 -25.99 11.60
C MET A 168 -10.33 -26.92 11.14
N LEU A 169 -11.36 -26.37 10.50
CA LEU A 169 -12.44 -27.11 9.82
C LEU A 169 -12.37 -26.83 8.32
#